data_AF-A0AAD5YW60-F1
#
_entry.id   AF-A0AAD5YW60-F1
#
_cell.length_a   1.000
_cell.length_b   1.000
_cell.length_c   1.000
_cell.angle_alpha   90.00
_cell.angle_beta   90.00
_cell.angle_gamma   90.00
#
_symmetry.space_group_name_H-M   'P 1'
#
loop_
_entity.id
_entity.type
_entity.pdbx_description
1 polymer ?
#
loop_
_entity_poly.entity_id
_entity_poly.type
_entity_poly.pdbx_seq_one_letter_code
_entity_poly.pdbx_strand_id
1 'polypeptide(L)'
;MSTKPTSQDILNKLETIKVKIDAFSSTITAFRGLETPQQGILTYTRALELKGLLESTTADLNNVQKPVPREYGLQAVNISKEYRDTLKSLAPVVIAKANLFAALPVGSNLSMSLIAQMLKGMHTSVINTANAMIDNGPDDSEDLKEEGRAIRNEIDEMLKKIVFAYQ
;
A
#
# COMPACT_ATOMS: atom_id res chain seq x y z
N MET A 1 -25.21 13.91 11.14
CA MET A 1 -23.98 13.99 11.97
C MET A 1 -23.11 12.82 11.58
N SER A 2 -21.86 13.04 11.13
CA SER A 2 -20.94 11.93 10.84
C SER A 2 -20.30 11.49 12.16
N THR A 3 -20.51 10.23 12.53
CA THR A 3 -19.88 9.62 13.71
C THR A 3 -18.41 9.31 13.40
N LYS A 4 -17.52 9.56 14.36
CA LYS A 4 -16.10 9.22 14.23
C LYS A 4 -15.93 7.71 13.99
N PRO A 5 -15.02 7.26 13.11
CA PRO A 5 -14.74 5.85 12.90
C PRO A 5 -14.21 5.20 14.18
N THR A 6 -14.65 3.98 14.45
CA THR A 6 -14.19 3.16 15.57
C THR A 6 -12.89 2.42 15.21
N SER A 7 -12.20 1.88 16.22
CA SER A 7 -11.00 1.04 15.97
C SER A 7 -11.34 -0.21 15.14
N GLN A 8 -12.54 -0.76 15.29
CA GLN A 8 -13.01 -1.90 14.48
C GLN A 8 -13.24 -1.51 13.02
N ASP A 9 -13.77 -0.30 12.76
CA ASP A 9 -13.93 0.20 11.38
C ASP A 9 -12.57 0.31 10.67
N ILE A 10 -11.55 0.77 11.39
CA ILE A 10 -10.17 0.82 10.88
C ILE A 10 -9.66 -0.59 10.57
N LEU A 11 -9.81 -1.56 11.49
CA LEU A 11 -9.37 -2.93 11.25
C LEU A 11 -10.07 -3.55 10.02
N ASN A 12 -11.37 -3.33 9.86
CA ASN A 12 -12.11 -3.82 8.68
C ASN A 12 -11.57 -3.21 7.37
N LYS A 13 -11.16 -1.93 7.40
CA LYS A 13 -10.50 -1.28 6.26
C LYS A 13 -9.11 -1.85 6.00
N LEU A 14 -8.34 -2.14 7.05
CA LEU A 14 -7.08 -2.83 6.91
C LEU A 14 -7.31 -4.19 6.24
N GLU A 15 -8.19 -5.06 6.74
CA GLU A 15 -8.49 -6.34 6.07
C GLU A 15 -8.93 -6.17 4.60
N THR A 16 -9.66 -5.10 4.27
CA THR A 16 -10.01 -4.78 2.88
C THR A 16 -8.78 -4.41 2.03
N ILE A 17 -7.81 -3.69 2.61
CA ILE A 17 -6.52 -3.40 1.97
C ILE A 17 -5.78 -4.69 1.63
N LYS A 18 -5.79 -5.69 2.52
CA LYS A 18 -5.20 -7.01 2.26
C LYS A 18 -5.75 -7.65 0.99
N VAL A 19 -7.07 -7.70 0.85
CA VAL A 19 -7.74 -8.23 -0.34
C VAL A 19 -7.32 -7.47 -1.61
N LYS A 20 -7.16 -6.14 -1.52
CA LYS A 20 -6.69 -5.32 -2.64
C LYS A 20 -5.22 -5.55 -2.99
N ILE A 21 -4.37 -5.76 -1.99
CA ILE A 21 -2.97 -6.15 -2.17
C ILE A 21 -2.89 -7.50 -2.88
N ASP A 22 -3.70 -8.49 -2.48
CA ASP A 22 -3.72 -9.81 -3.11
C ASP A 22 -4.18 -9.75 -4.57
N ALA A 23 -5.24 -8.97 -4.83
CA ALA A 23 -5.72 -8.73 -6.19
C ALA A 23 -4.67 -8.05 -7.06
N PHE A 24 -3.99 -7.01 -6.54
CA PHE A 24 -2.88 -6.37 -7.23
C PHE A 24 -1.75 -7.37 -7.50
N SER A 25 -1.33 -8.12 -6.48
CA SER A 25 -0.26 -9.13 -6.53
C SER A 25 -0.51 -10.18 -7.60
N SER A 26 -1.74 -10.69 -7.68
CA SER A 26 -2.15 -11.64 -8.71
C SER A 26 -2.02 -11.03 -10.12
N THR A 27 -2.55 -9.82 -10.33
CA THR A 27 -2.51 -9.17 -11.65
C THR A 27 -1.08 -8.84 -12.10
N ILE A 28 -0.25 -8.28 -11.22
CA ILE A 28 1.14 -7.92 -11.59
C ILE A 28 2.00 -9.17 -11.82
N THR A 29 1.76 -10.25 -11.07
CA THR A 29 2.45 -11.52 -11.27
C THR A 29 2.07 -12.15 -12.61
N ALA A 30 0.79 -12.06 -13.00
CA ALA A 30 0.30 -12.56 -14.27
C ALA A 30 0.84 -11.74 -15.46
N PHE A 31 1.01 -10.42 -15.33
CA PHE A 31 1.40 -9.53 -16.43
C PHE A 31 2.64 -10.02 -17.21
N ARG A 32 2.50 -10.28 -18.52
CA ARG A 32 3.57 -10.78 -19.40
C ARG A 32 4.10 -9.76 -20.42
N GLY A 33 3.56 -8.54 -20.47
CA GLY A 33 3.97 -7.50 -21.43
C GLY A 33 3.54 -7.72 -22.89
N LEU A 34 3.15 -8.94 -23.26
CA LEU A 34 2.65 -9.32 -24.60
C LEU A 34 1.11 -9.44 -24.65
N GLU A 35 0.47 -9.46 -23.48
CA GLU A 35 -0.95 -9.75 -23.31
C GLU A 35 -1.71 -8.43 -23.14
N THR A 36 -2.31 -7.96 -24.23
CA THR A 36 -3.37 -6.94 -24.38
C THR A 36 -3.29 -5.68 -23.47
N PRO A 37 -3.37 -4.44 -24.01
CA PRO A 37 -3.44 -3.20 -23.20
C PRO A 37 -4.38 -3.25 -21.98
N GLN A 38 -5.42 -4.07 -22.06
CA GLN A 38 -6.37 -4.41 -21.02
C GLN A 38 -5.73 -4.94 -19.73
N GLN A 39 -4.70 -5.79 -19.78
CA GLN A 39 -4.04 -6.27 -18.55
C GLN A 39 -3.22 -5.17 -17.87
N GLY A 40 -2.50 -4.36 -18.65
CA GLY A 40 -1.79 -3.19 -18.13
C GLY A 40 -2.76 -2.19 -17.49
N ILE A 41 -3.89 -1.93 -18.14
CA ILE A 41 -4.98 -1.12 -17.59
C ILE A 41 -5.52 -1.74 -16.31
N LEU A 42 -5.78 -3.05 -16.27
CA LEU A 42 -6.29 -3.73 -15.08
C LEU A 42 -5.32 -3.59 -13.89
N THR A 43 -4.02 -3.85 -14.10
CA THR A 43 -3.00 -3.68 -13.06
C THR A 43 -2.96 -2.23 -12.56
N TYR A 44 -3.03 -1.26 -13.47
CA TYR A 44 -3.08 0.16 -13.12
C TYR A 44 -4.34 0.51 -12.32
N THR A 45 -5.52 0.04 -12.74
CA THR A 45 -6.79 0.26 -12.01
C THR A 45 -6.74 -0.35 -10.62
N ARG A 46 -6.18 -1.56 -10.45
CA ARG A 46 -6.01 -2.17 -9.11
C ARG A 46 -5.09 -1.35 -8.22
N ALA A 47 -4.01 -0.79 -8.77
CA ALA A 47 -3.15 0.12 -8.03
C ALA A 47 -3.89 1.41 -7.62
N LEU A 48 -4.72 1.99 -8.49
CA LEU A 48 -5.53 3.16 -8.14
C LEU A 48 -6.56 2.86 -7.05
N GLU A 49 -7.25 1.72 -7.11
CA GLU A 49 -8.20 1.28 -6.09
C GLU A 49 -7.51 1.14 -4.72
N LEU A 50 -6.35 0.48 -4.69
CA LEU A 50 -5.57 0.31 -3.47
C LEU A 50 -5.11 1.67 -2.91
N LYS A 51 -4.63 2.57 -3.77
CA LYS A 51 -4.23 3.92 -3.36
C LYS A 51 -5.40 4.70 -2.76
N GLY A 52 -6.56 4.70 -3.42
CA GLY A 52 -7.74 5.39 -2.91
C GLY A 52 -8.22 4.84 -1.56
N LEU A 53 -8.11 3.53 -1.37
CA LEU A 53 -8.43 2.89 -0.10
C LEU A 53 -7.45 3.28 1.02
N LEU A 54 -6.15 3.35 0.72
CA LEU A 54 -5.13 3.85 1.67
C LEU A 54 -5.41 5.30 2.07
N GLU A 55 -5.72 6.17 1.10
CA GLU A 55 -6.04 7.59 1.36
C GLU A 55 -7.29 7.74 2.22
N SER A 56 -8.36 7.00 1.92
CA SER A 56 -9.56 6.97 2.75
C SER A 56 -9.29 6.42 4.15
N THR A 57 -8.48 5.37 4.27
CA THR A 57 -8.12 4.80 5.59
C THR A 57 -7.28 5.78 6.40
N THR A 58 -6.39 6.53 5.75
CA THR A 58 -5.58 7.58 6.39
C THR A 58 -6.47 8.68 6.97
N ALA A 59 -7.48 9.12 6.21
CA ALA A 59 -8.43 10.13 6.69
C ALA A 59 -9.21 9.64 7.92
N ASP A 60 -9.63 8.37 7.92
CA ASP A 60 -10.35 7.78 9.05
C ASP A 60 -9.45 7.60 10.28
N LEU A 61 -8.21 7.16 10.09
CA LEU A 61 -7.21 7.03 11.17
C LEU A 61 -6.99 8.36 11.89
N ASN A 62 -6.88 9.46 11.14
CA ASN A 62 -6.70 10.81 11.70
C ASN A 62 -7.92 11.33 12.47
N ASN A 63 -9.08 10.67 12.35
CA ASN A 63 -10.31 11.04 13.05
C ASN A 63 -10.88 9.86 13.87
N VAL A 64 -10.06 8.85 14.17
CA VAL A 64 -10.49 7.67 14.91
C VAL A 64 -10.96 8.05 16.32
N GLN A 65 -11.97 7.34 16.83
CA GLN A 65 -12.41 7.49 18.20
C GLN A 65 -11.29 7.12 19.17
N LYS A 66 -11.06 7.99 20.16
CA LYS A 66 -10.09 7.82 21.24
C LYS A 66 -10.79 7.47 22.56
N PRO A 67 -10.13 6.72 23.48
CA PRO A 67 -8.81 6.10 23.29
C PRO A 67 -8.87 4.88 22.37
N VAL A 68 -7.79 4.61 21.62
CA VAL A 68 -7.64 3.36 20.86
C VAL A 68 -7.15 2.28 21.82
N PRO A 69 -7.87 1.15 21.99
CA PRO A 69 -7.44 0.11 22.92
C PRO A 69 -6.19 -0.62 22.41
N ARG A 70 -5.30 -1.00 23.33
CA ARG A 70 -4.02 -1.67 23.01
C ARG A 70 -4.17 -2.91 22.12
N GLU A 71 -5.22 -3.70 22.33
CA GLU A 71 -5.51 -4.89 21.51
C GLU A 71 -5.66 -4.57 20.01
N TYR A 72 -6.25 -3.42 19.67
CA TYR A 72 -6.39 -2.97 18.29
C TYR A 72 -5.04 -2.53 17.71
N GLY A 73 -4.21 -1.86 18.52
CA GLY A 73 -2.83 -1.54 18.14
C GLY A 73 -2.02 -2.79 17.80
N LEU A 74 -2.14 -3.84 18.61
CA LEU A 74 -1.46 -5.12 18.37
C LEU A 74 -1.95 -5.79 17.06
N GLN A 75 -3.26 -5.82 16.82
CA GLN A 75 -3.82 -6.37 15.58
C GLN A 75 -3.35 -5.58 14.35
N ALA A 76 -3.37 -4.25 14.42
CA ALA A 76 -2.88 -3.37 13.37
C ALA A 76 -1.39 -3.60 13.06
N VAL A 77 -0.55 -3.80 14.08
CA VAL A 77 0.87 -4.16 13.91
C VAL A 77 1.01 -5.52 13.23
N ASN A 78 0.25 -6.53 13.65
CA ASN A 78 0.30 -7.86 13.04
C ASN A 78 -0.09 -7.85 11.56
N ILE A 79 -1.17 -7.14 11.21
CA ILE A 79 -1.58 -6.93 9.82
C ILE A 79 -0.47 -6.21 9.02
N SER A 80 0.19 -5.23 9.63
CA SER A 80 1.28 -4.49 8.97
C SER A 80 2.51 -5.39 8.70
N LYS A 81 2.80 -6.37 9.57
CA LYS A 81 3.83 -7.39 9.32
C LYS A 81 3.48 -8.26 8.11
N GLU A 82 2.22 -8.67 7.99
CA GLU A 82 1.76 -9.43 6.83
C GLU A 82 1.92 -8.61 5.54
N TYR A 83 1.58 -7.33 5.54
CA TYR A 83 1.79 -6.45 4.38
C TYR A 83 3.24 -6.31 4.00
N ARG A 84 4.12 -6.14 5.00
CA ARG A 84 5.56 -6.09 4.78
C ARG A 84 6.05 -7.39 4.13
N ASP A 85 5.61 -8.54 4.62
CA ASP A 85 6.05 -9.84 4.12
C ASP A 85 5.52 -10.10 2.70
N THR A 86 4.27 -9.74 2.40
CA THR A 86 3.72 -9.76 1.04
C THR A 86 4.52 -8.82 0.12
N LEU A 87 4.77 -7.58 0.53
CA LEU A 87 5.56 -6.64 -0.26
C LEU A 87 6.98 -7.14 -0.50
N LYS A 88 7.61 -7.76 0.50
CA LYS A 88 8.94 -8.36 0.37
C LYS A 88 8.98 -9.45 -0.70
N SER A 89 7.93 -10.27 -0.78
CA SER A 89 7.79 -11.28 -1.84
C SER A 89 7.48 -10.68 -3.22
N LEU A 90 6.73 -9.57 -3.25
CA LEU A 90 6.21 -8.98 -4.49
C LEU A 90 7.19 -7.99 -5.12
N ALA A 91 7.99 -7.28 -4.32
CA ALA A 91 8.94 -6.27 -4.76
C ALA A 91 9.85 -6.73 -5.92
N PRO A 92 10.51 -7.91 -5.87
CA PRO A 92 11.33 -8.38 -6.99
C PRO A 92 10.51 -8.64 -8.26
N VAL A 93 9.25 -9.09 -8.12
CA VAL A 93 8.34 -9.30 -9.25
C VAL A 93 8.03 -7.97 -9.91
N VAL A 94 7.61 -6.97 -9.14
CA VAL A 94 7.28 -5.63 -9.64
C VAL A 94 8.49 -5.02 -10.35
N ILE A 95 9.67 -5.04 -9.73
CA ILE A 95 10.91 -4.53 -10.33
C ILE A 95 11.20 -5.21 -11.68
N ALA A 96 11.07 -6.54 -11.76
CA ALA A 96 11.28 -7.27 -13.01
C ALA A 96 10.26 -6.91 -14.11
N LYS A 97 9.06 -6.42 -13.77
CA LYS A 97 8.06 -5.98 -14.75
C LYS A 97 8.38 -4.62 -15.37
N ALA A 98 9.32 -3.83 -14.85
CA ALA A 98 9.66 -2.52 -15.40
C ALA A 98 9.98 -2.58 -16.91
N ASN A 99 10.79 -3.55 -17.33
CA ASN A 99 11.13 -3.75 -18.75
C ASN A 99 9.92 -4.11 -19.62
N LEU A 100 8.94 -4.83 -19.07
CA LEU A 100 7.73 -5.21 -19.79
C LEU A 100 6.80 -4.02 -20.00
N PHE A 101 6.70 -3.12 -19.01
CA PHE A 101 5.95 -1.89 -19.17
C PHE A 101 6.63 -0.91 -20.13
N ALA A 102 7.95 -0.82 -20.11
CA ALA A 102 8.71 -0.02 -21.06
C ALA A 102 8.54 -0.48 -22.51
N ALA A 103 8.34 -1.78 -22.72
CA ALA A 103 8.14 -2.39 -24.03
C ALA A 103 6.71 -2.29 -24.59
N LEU A 104 5.75 -1.72 -23.85
CA LEU A 104 4.38 -1.60 -24.33
C LEU A 104 4.30 -0.64 -25.54
N PRO A 105 3.60 -1.02 -26.63
CA PRO A 105 3.62 -0.30 -27.91
C PRO A 105 2.87 1.06 -27.91
N VAL A 106 2.37 1.53 -26.77
CA VAL A 106 1.66 2.83 -26.68
C VAL A 106 2.61 3.88 -26.11
N GLY A 107 3.27 4.65 -26.99
CA GLY A 107 4.05 5.83 -26.61
C GLY A 107 4.98 5.62 -25.41
N SER A 108 5.81 4.56 -25.46
CA SER A 108 6.64 3.99 -24.38
C SER A 108 7.03 4.91 -23.21
N ASN A 109 7.50 6.12 -23.47
CA ASN A 109 7.86 7.10 -22.42
C ASN A 109 6.66 7.60 -21.57
N LEU A 110 5.48 7.75 -22.17
CA LEU A 110 4.25 8.15 -21.46
C LEU A 110 3.77 7.02 -20.54
N SER A 111 3.92 5.76 -20.96
CA SER A 111 3.52 4.60 -20.14
C SER A 111 4.41 4.43 -18.91
N MET A 112 5.74 4.55 -19.07
CA MET A 112 6.68 4.47 -17.94
C MET A 112 6.55 5.64 -16.98
N SER A 113 6.41 6.87 -17.50
CA SER A 113 6.22 8.05 -16.64
C SER A 113 4.92 8.00 -15.85
N LEU A 114 3.83 7.50 -16.43
CA LEU A 114 2.55 7.28 -15.73
C LEU A 114 2.69 6.27 -14.59
N ILE A 115 3.36 5.14 -14.85
CA ILE A 115 3.58 4.10 -13.83
C ILE A 115 4.51 4.60 -12.73
N ALA A 116 5.58 5.31 -13.08
CA ALA A 116 6.47 5.92 -12.10
C ALA A 116 5.74 6.93 -11.19
N GLN A 117 4.87 7.77 -11.77
CA GLN A 117 4.03 8.69 -10.99
C GLN A 117 3.05 7.93 -10.07
N MET A 118 2.43 6.86 -10.58
CA MET A 118 1.54 6.02 -9.78
C MET A 118 2.27 5.34 -8.62
N LEU A 119 3.46 4.78 -8.86
CA LEU A 119 4.28 4.15 -7.82
C LEU A 119 4.71 5.17 -6.76
N LYS A 120 5.10 6.39 -7.16
CA LYS A 120 5.40 7.49 -6.22
C LYS A 120 4.16 7.88 -5.40
N GLY A 121 3.01 7.99 -6.04
CA GLY A 121 1.74 8.28 -5.37
C GLY A 121 1.36 7.20 -4.36
N MET A 122 1.46 5.93 -4.76
CA MET A 122 1.23 4.78 -3.88
C MET A 122 2.20 4.78 -2.70
N HIS A 123 3.49 5.01 -2.95
CA HIS A 123 4.51 5.09 -1.92
C HIS A 123 4.15 6.12 -0.86
N THR A 124 3.82 7.35 -1.28
CA THR A 124 3.35 8.40 -0.38
C THR A 124 2.11 7.97 0.41
N SER A 125 1.10 7.38 -0.24
CA SER A 125 -0.13 6.94 0.43
C SER A 125 0.15 5.87 1.48
N VAL A 126 0.98 4.86 1.18
CA VAL A 126 1.36 3.81 2.14
C VAL A 126 2.06 4.40 3.36
N ILE A 127 3.03 5.30 3.15
CA ILE A 127 3.79 5.91 4.26
C ILE A 127 2.88 6.80 5.11
N ASN A 128 1.98 7.57 4.48
CA ASN A 128 1.02 8.39 5.21
C ASN A 128 0.05 7.54 6.04
N THR A 129 -0.45 6.44 5.50
CA THR A 129 -1.29 5.50 6.25
C THR A 129 -0.52 4.91 7.43
N ALA A 130 0.71 4.45 7.22
CA ALA A 130 1.53 3.88 8.28
C ALA A 130 1.82 4.89 9.40
N ASN A 131 2.19 6.13 9.04
CA ASN A 131 2.39 7.21 10.03
C ASN A 131 1.08 7.48 10.80
N ALA A 132 -0.06 7.58 10.11
CA ALA A 132 -1.35 7.80 10.76
C ALA A 132 -1.73 6.66 11.73
N MET A 133 -1.40 5.40 11.40
CA MET A 133 -1.58 4.26 12.32
C MET A 133 -0.72 4.38 13.57
N ILE A 134 0.53 4.82 13.44
CA ILE A 134 1.47 5.01 14.55
C ILE A 134 1.02 6.19 15.43
N ASP A 135 0.72 7.32 14.82
CA ASP A 135 0.40 8.57 15.51
C ASP A 135 -0.96 8.50 16.20
N ASN A 136 -1.94 7.81 15.60
CA ASN A 136 -3.29 7.68 16.15
C ASN A 136 -3.54 6.34 16.86
N GLY A 137 -2.51 5.51 17.03
CA GLY A 137 -2.59 4.26 17.80
C GLY A 137 -2.86 4.47 19.30
N PRO A 138 -2.77 3.40 20.11
CA PRO A 138 -2.92 3.49 21.57
C PRO A 138 -1.89 4.45 22.16
N ASP A 139 -2.34 5.35 23.04
CA ASP A 139 -1.47 6.41 23.59
C ASP A 139 -0.48 5.86 24.64
N ASP A 140 -0.80 4.72 25.25
CA ASP A 140 -0.06 4.06 26.34
C ASP A 140 0.89 2.94 25.88
N SER A 141 1.04 2.73 24.58
CA SER A 141 1.75 1.57 24.01
C SER A 141 2.91 1.99 23.09
N GLU A 142 3.97 2.53 23.68
CA GLU A 142 5.15 2.98 22.93
C GLU A 142 5.89 1.82 22.25
N ASP A 143 5.85 0.63 22.84
CA ASP A 143 6.36 -0.63 22.27
C ASP A 143 5.74 -0.91 20.89
N LEU A 144 4.43 -0.73 20.76
CA LEU A 144 3.72 -0.94 19.50
C LEU A 144 4.04 0.15 18.47
N LYS A 145 4.25 1.40 18.93
CA LYS A 145 4.63 2.51 18.04
C LYS A 145 6.05 2.33 17.49
N GLU A 146 6.99 1.87 18.31
CA GLU A 146 8.34 1.54 17.88
C GLU A 146 8.34 0.40 16.86
N GLU A 147 7.60 -0.67 17.12
CA GLU A 147 7.45 -1.79 16.19
C GLU A 147 6.81 -1.34 14.87
N GLY A 148 5.76 -0.51 14.94
CA GLY A 148 5.14 0.10 13.78
C GLY A 148 6.11 0.94 12.94
N ARG A 149 6.96 1.75 13.59
CA ARG A 149 8.01 2.54 12.92
C ARG A 149 9.04 1.65 12.22
N ALA A 150 9.46 0.55 12.85
CA ALA A 150 10.38 -0.41 12.24
C ALA A 150 9.78 -1.01 10.96
N ILE A 151 8.53 -1.51 11.03
CA ILE A 151 7.82 -2.07 9.87
C ILE A 151 7.67 -1.04 8.76
N ARG A 152 7.25 0.19 9.11
CA ARG A 152 7.09 1.30 8.17
C ARG A 152 8.40 1.62 7.45
N ASN A 153 9.53 1.63 8.15
CA ASN A 153 10.84 1.89 7.54
C ASN A 153 11.28 0.76 6.59
N GLU A 154 11.01 -0.50 6.92
CA GLU A 154 11.27 -1.62 6.00
C GLU A 154 10.43 -1.50 4.72
N ILE A 155 9.15 -1.15 4.85
CA ILE A 155 8.25 -0.90 3.72
C ILE A 155 8.74 0.28 2.87
N ASP A 156 9.13 1.40 3.51
CA ASP A 156 9.66 2.59 2.84
C ASP A 156 10.86 2.26 1.95
N GLU A 157 11.83 1.52 2.48
CA GLU A 157 13.03 1.13 1.73
C GLU A 157 12.72 0.19 0.56
N MET A 158 11.75 -0.71 0.70
CA MET A 158 11.30 -1.56 -0.42
C MET A 158 10.59 -0.74 -1.52
N LEU A 159 9.72 0.19 -1.13
CA LEU A 159 9.00 1.04 -2.08
C LEU A 159 9.93 2.00 -2.82
N LYS A 160 10.94 2.56 -2.16
CA LYS A 160 11.99 3.36 -2.82
C LYS A 160 12.70 2.60 -3.93
N LYS A 161 13.06 1.32 -3.68
CA LYS A 161 13.70 0.46 -4.69
C LYS A 161 12.77 0.18 -5.86
N ILE A 162 11.49 -0.09 -5.60
CA ILE A 162 10.47 -0.27 -6.65
C ILE A 162 10.35 0.99 -7.49
N VAL A 163 10.18 2.16 -6.86
CA VAL A 163 10.05 3.45 -7.55
C VAL A 163 11.29 3.75 -8.40
N PHE A 164 12.49 3.46 -7.90
CA PHE A 164 13.74 3.67 -8.62
C PHE A 164 13.85 2.82 -9.89
N ALA A 165 13.34 1.58 -9.89
CA ALA A 165 13.38 0.70 -11.05
C ALA A 165 12.53 1.16 -12.25
N TYR A 166 11.65 2.15 -12.05
CA TYR A 166 10.76 2.70 -13.07
C TYR A 166 11.13 4.13 -13.49
N GLN A 167 12.30 4.64 -13.07
CA GLN A 167 12.87 5.93 -13.48
C GLN A 167 13.84 5.76 -14.63
#